data_AF-A0A1Y4SHW7-F1
#
_entry.id   AF-A0A1Y4SHW7-F1
#
_cell.length_a   1.000
_cell.length_b   1.000
_cell.length_c   1.000
_cell.angle_alpha   90.00
_cell.angle_beta   90.00
_cell.angle_gamma   90.00
#
_symmetry.space_group_name_H-M   'P 1'
#
loop_
_entity.id
_entity.type
_entity.pdbx_description
1 polymer ?
#
loop_
_entity_poly.entity_id
_entity_poly.type
_entity_poly.pdbx_seq_one_letter_code
_entity_poly.pdbx_strand_id
1 'polypeptide(L)'
;MSYQFTAPGEARSWEKIRTLAKDCIKASQGERPEVRRLKNIYEELRKAKGLSRAEMDTLIYHRIYGREPERASSTLKIRYWRTGHHVPVNRDTALSFAQALELPPRDACWFLTAWLDKSQEFYPETPPRQDLVYWQRRRRLEHLASEYLERMSESPPSYLKGIRLLEGGPLSNLRHLYYVDALQYICQEPSSSFWEKHIYSIRYDMELKRSLKLLGEIPRRTMIRHLIILGLPDLSTAWMNEQLSFFGYLPLTPEHTLTGGEYLDRLLLGILALYEELKRKNGPDCARLWFLNSYRKLDTYFIKNQKNCFRFMYFKSLE
;
A
#
# COMPACT_ATOMS: atom_id res chain seq x y z
N MET A 1 -26.62 -15.43 -4.10
CA MET A 1 -27.79 -14.85 -3.40
C MET A 1 -27.46 -13.41 -3.05
N SER A 2 -28.12 -12.44 -3.68
CA SER A 2 -27.91 -11.01 -3.40
C SER A 2 -28.61 -10.60 -2.11
N TYR A 3 -27.86 -10.53 -1.01
CA TYR A 3 -28.36 -9.85 0.18
C TYR A 3 -28.32 -8.33 -0.04
N GLN A 4 -29.37 -7.79 -0.66
CA GLN A 4 -29.66 -6.36 -0.62
C GLN A 4 -30.62 -6.10 0.55
N PHE A 5 -30.09 -6.17 1.77
CA PHE A 5 -30.69 -5.48 2.91
C PHE A 5 -29.78 -4.31 3.25
N THR A 6 -29.90 -3.20 2.51
CA THR A 6 -29.27 -1.95 2.95
C THR A 6 -30.15 -1.33 4.03
N ALA A 7 -29.81 -1.58 5.29
CA ALA A 7 -30.38 -0.82 6.39
C ALA A 7 -30.16 0.68 6.15
N PRO A 8 -31.05 1.60 6.58
CA PRO A 8 -30.91 3.04 6.34
C PRO A 8 -29.56 3.63 6.77
N GLY A 9 -28.92 3.05 7.79
CA GLY A 9 -27.56 3.41 8.24
C GLY A 9 -26.44 3.01 7.26
N GLU A 10 -26.62 1.93 6.49
CA GLU A 10 -25.67 1.50 5.47
C GLU A 10 -25.70 2.39 4.23
N ALA A 11 -26.88 2.88 3.84
CA ALA A 11 -27.00 3.81 2.72
C ALA A 11 -26.27 5.14 3.00
N ARG A 12 -26.43 5.69 4.22
CA ARG A 12 -25.76 6.93 4.63
C ARG A 12 -24.25 6.78 4.76
N SER A 13 -23.77 5.68 5.33
CA SER A 13 -22.33 5.41 5.46
C SER A 13 -21.67 5.18 4.10
N TRP A 14 -22.34 4.49 3.17
CA TRP A 14 -21.86 4.36 1.80
C TRP A 14 -21.74 5.72 1.09
N GLU A 15 -22.73 6.61 1.17
CA GLU A 15 -22.65 7.89 0.48
C GLU A 15 -21.51 8.77 1.03
N LYS A 16 -21.21 8.69 2.34
CA LYS A 16 -20.02 9.32 2.94
C LYS A 16 -18.73 8.79 2.28
N ILE A 17 -18.58 7.47 2.18
CA ILE A 17 -17.41 6.83 1.55
C ILE A 17 -17.30 7.18 0.06
N ARG A 18 -18.42 7.18 -0.66
CA ARG A 18 -18.46 7.56 -2.08
C ARG A 18 -18.07 9.02 -2.28
N THR A 19 -18.53 9.91 -1.41
CA THR A 19 -18.16 11.33 -1.44
C THR A 19 -16.67 11.50 -1.18
N LEU A 20 -16.14 10.84 -0.16
CA LEU A 20 -14.72 10.82 0.13
C LEU A 20 -13.89 10.29 -1.05
N ALA A 21 -14.35 9.23 -1.71
CA ALA A 21 -13.69 8.70 -2.90
C ALA A 21 -13.70 9.70 -4.08
N LYS A 22 -14.80 10.44 -4.30
CA LYS A 22 -14.87 11.53 -5.29
C LYS A 22 -13.83 12.62 -4.97
N ASP A 23 -13.76 13.03 -3.71
CA ASP A 23 -12.83 14.07 -3.28
C ASP A 23 -11.38 13.64 -3.44
N CYS A 24 -11.06 12.39 -3.12
CA CYS A 24 -9.72 11.82 -3.32
C CYS A 24 -9.32 11.78 -4.81
N ILE A 25 -10.25 11.38 -5.70
CA ILE A 25 -10.02 11.39 -7.16
C ILE A 25 -9.83 12.82 -7.68
N LYS A 26 -10.62 13.78 -7.21
CA LYS A 26 -10.48 15.18 -7.60
C LYS A 26 -9.14 15.74 -7.13
N ALA A 27 -8.76 15.47 -5.88
CA ALA A 27 -7.50 15.91 -5.31
C ALA A 27 -6.28 15.32 -6.04
N SER A 28 -6.36 14.07 -6.53
CA SER A 28 -5.25 13.42 -7.25
C SER A 28 -4.94 14.03 -8.62
N GLN A 29 -5.79 14.94 -9.13
CA GLN A 29 -5.51 15.69 -10.36
C GLN A 29 -4.55 16.86 -10.11
N GLY A 30 -4.39 17.27 -8.85
CA GLY A 30 -3.46 18.33 -8.46
C GLY A 30 -2.03 17.84 -8.27
N GLU A 31 -1.12 18.78 -8.05
CA GLU A 31 0.26 18.45 -7.70
C GLU A 31 0.35 17.76 -6.34
N ARG A 32 1.09 16.64 -6.28
CA ARG A 32 1.36 15.90 -5.06
C ARG A 32 2.01 16.79 -3.98
N PRO A 33 1.53 16.78 -2.73
CA PRO A 33 2.16 17.52 -1.63
C PRO A 33 3.65 17.18 -1.46
N GLU A 34 4.03 15.93 -1.70
CA GLU A 34 5.43 15.48 -1.61
C GLU A 34 6.29 16.10 -2.70
N VAL A 35 5.75 16.26 -3.92
CA VAL A 35 6.46 16.92 -5.03
C VAL A 35 6.63 18.41 -4.75
N ARG A 36 5.61 19.07 -4.17
CA ARG A 36 5.73 20.47 -3.72
C ARG A 36 6.86 20.65 -2.72
N ARG A 37 6.93 19.78 -1.71
CA ARG A 37 8.03 19.81 -0.73
C ARG A 37 9.40 19.57 -1.38
N LEU A 38 9.51 18.59 -2.29
CA LEU A 38 10.76 18.33 -3.01
C LEU A 38 11.21 19.54 -3.85
N LYS A 39 10.28 20.23 -4.51
CA LYS A 39 10.58 21.47 -5.26
C LYS A 39 11.13 22.56 -4.35
N ASN A 40 10.57 22.73 -3.16
CA ASN A 40 11.06 23.71 -2.19
C ASN A 40 12.49 23.39 -1.75
N ILE A 41 12.76 22.14 -1.37
CA ILE A 41 14.09 21.67 -0.99
C ILE A 41 15.11 21.93 -2.12
N TYR A 42 14.74 21.57 -3.36
CA TYR A 42 15.60 21.82 -4.52
C TYR A 42 15.87 23.31 -4.73
N GLU A 43 14.84 24.17 -4.65
CA GLU A 43 15.00 25.61 -4.87
C GLU A 43 15.81 26.29 -3.75
N GLU A 44 15.66 25.85 -2.50
CA GLU A 44 16.46 26.32 -1.37
C GLU A 44 17.95 25.99 -1.58
N LEU A 45 18.26 24.74 -1.91
CA LEU A 45 19.63 24.31 -2.17
C LEU A 45 20.23 25.03 -3.38
N ARG A 46 19.46 25.14 -4.47
CA ARG A 46 19.89 25.86 -5.68
C ARG A 46 20.24 27.31 -5.36
N LYS A 47 19.39 28.01 -4.61
CA LYS A 47 19.62 29.41 -4.21
C LYS A 47 20.84 29.54 -3.31
N ALA A 48 21.00 28.63 -2.34
CA ALA A 48 22.16 28.61 -1.44
C ALA A 48 23.49 28.43 -2.20
N LYS A 49 23.47 27.71 -3.33
CA LYS A 49 24.65 27.52 -4.19
C LYS A 49 24.82 28.59 -5.28
N GLY A 50 23.89 29.54 -5.42
CA GLY A 50 23.95 30.59 -6.44
C GLY A 50 23.83 30.09 -7.88
N LEU A 51 23.24 28.91 -8.10
CA LEU A 51 23.19 28.26 -9.42
C LEU A 51 21.87 28.53 -10.15
N SER A 52 21.89 28.56 -11.48
CA SER A 52 20.70 28.40 -12.30
C SER A 52 20.12 26.98 -12.15
N ARG A 53 18.87 26.77 -12.62
CA ARG A 53 18.26 25.43 -12.60
C ARG A 53 19.01 24.44 -13.48
N ALA A 54 19.55 24.89 -14.62
CA ALA A 54 20.30 24.03 -15.52
C ALA A 54 21.63 23.59 -14.88
N GLU A 55 22.36 24.53 -14.28
CA GLU A 55 23.61 24.22 -13.56
C GLU A 55 23.37 23.31 -12.35
N MET A 56 22.28 23.52 -11.62
CA MET A 56 21.91 22.63 -10.51
C MET A 56 21.55 21.22 -11.00
N ASP A 57 20.80 21.10 -12.09
CA ASP A 57 20.48 19.80 -12.70
C ASP A 57 21.76 19.07 -13.18
N THR A 58 22.74 19.80 -13.71
CA THR A 58 24.09 19.29 -14.07
C THR A 58 24.89 18.86 -12.84
N LEU A 59 24.93 19.67 -11.79
CA LEU A 59 25.62 19.34 -10.54
C LEU A 59 25.07 18.06 -9.91
N ILE A 60 23.74 17.92 -9.85
CA ILE A 60 23.10 16.71 -9.36
C ILE A 60 23.46 15.51 -10.24
N TYR A 61 23.44 15.66 -11.56
CA TYR A 61 23.84 14.61 -12.48
C TYR A 61 25.28 14.14 -12.19
N HIS A 62 26.23 15.07 -12.10
CA HIS A 62 27.62 14.78 -11.79
C HIS A 62 27.74 14.02 -10.45
N ARG A 63 27.03 14.45 -9.40
CA ARG A 63 27.05 13.79 -8.09
C ARG A 63 26.53 12.35 -8.11
N ILE A 64 25.54 12.06 -8.95
CA ILE A 64 24.95 10.73 -9.05
C ILE A 64 25.82 9.80 -9.91
N TYR A 65 26.35 10.31 -11.02
CA TYR A 65 26.99 9.46 -12.05
C TYR A 65 28.53 9.59 -12.10
N GLY A 66 29.12 10.50 -11.33
CA GLY A 66 30.57 10.74 -11.28
C GLY A 66 31.17 11.34 -12.56
N ARG A 67 30.32 11.90 -13.45
CA ARG A 67 30.74 12.42 -14.75
C ARG A 67 29.84 13.55 -15.23
N GLU A 68 30.38 14.40 -16.10
CA GLU A 68 29.60 15.45 -16.75
C GLU A 68 28.54 14.90 -17.72
N PRO A 69 27.39 15.57 -17.87
CA PRO A 69 26.39 15.17 -18.84
C PRO A 69 26.90 15.38 -20.27
N GLU A 70 26.97 14.29 -21.05
CA GLU A 70 27.42 14.32 -22.44
C GLU A 70 26.54 15.20 -23.36
N ARG A 71 25.25 15.37 -23.02
CA ARG A 71 24.25 16.15 -23.77
C ARG A 71 23.27 16.80 -22.80
N ALA A 72 22.62 17.88 -23.21
CA ALA A 72 21.59 18.55 -22.40
C ALA A 72 20.41 17.63 -22.03
N SER A 73 20.13 16.60 -22.84
CA SER A 73 19.09 15.61 -22.55
C SER A 73 19.46 14.67 -21.39
N SER A 74 20.75 14.54 -21.04
CA SER A 74 21.21 13.65 -19.95
C SER A 74 20.64 14.07 -18.59
N THR A 75 20.39 15.37 -18.38
CA THR A 75 19.84 15.90 -17.13
C THR A 75 18.30 15.90 -17.09
N LEU A 76 17.62 15.50 -18.17
CA LEU A 76 16.14 15.44 -18.21
C LEU A 76 15.58 14.53 -17.12
N LYS A 77 16.26 13.43 -16.80
CA LYS A 77 15.84 12.54 -15.71
C LYS A 77 15.81 13.25 -14.37
N ILE A 78 16.81 14.09 -14.08
CA ILE A 78 16.88 14.89 -12.85
C ILE A 78 15.70 15.86 -12.80
N ARG A 79 15.44 16.56 -13.90
CA ARG A 79 14.29 17.45 -14.04
C ARG A 79 12.97 16.72 -13.78
N TYR A 80 12.79 15.53 -14.37
CA TYR A 80 11.57 14.75 -14.18
C TYR A 80 11.39 14.27 -12.75
N TRP A 81 12.47 13.86 -12.06
CA TRP A 81 12.41 13.48 -10.66
C TRP A 81 12.05 14.65 -9.76
N ARG A 82 12.75 15.79 -9.84
CA ARG A 82 12.45 16.95 -8.98
C ARG A 82 11.08 17.58 -9.25
N THR A 83 10.51 17.37 -10.43
CA THR A 83 9.17 17.87 -10.78
C THR A 83 8.07 16.83 -10.63
N GLY A 84 8.39 15.60 -10.21
CA GLY A 84 7.41 14.54 -9.96
C GLY A 84 6.80 13.92 -11.21
N HIS A 85 7.33 14.18 -12.41
CA HIS A 85 6.87 13.52 -13.64
C HIS A 85 7.22 12.03 -13.65
N HIS A 86 8.37 11.70 -13.08
CA HIS A 86 8.82 10.32 -12.88
C HIS A 86 9.46 10.18 -11.51
N VAL A 87 9.53 8.95 -11.03
CA VAL A 87 10.33 8.59 -9.85
C VAL A 87 11.59 7.83 -10.29
N PRO A 88 12.68 7.87 -9.53
CA PRO A 88 13.83 6.99 -9.71
C PRO A 88 13.41 5.52 -9.85
N VAL A 89 14.07 4.81 -10.76
CA VAL A 89 13.71 3.43 -11.14
C VAL A 89 13.90 2.42 -10.01
N ASN A 90 14.88 2.66 -9.14
CA ASN A 90 15.21 1.77 -8.03
C ASN A 90 15.62 2.58 -6.80
N ARG A 91 15.77 1.88 -5.68
CA ARG A 91 16.10 2.46 -4.37
C ARG A 91 17.48 3.13 -4.39
N ASP A 92 18.48 2.50 -4.98
CA ASP A 92 19.85 3.03 -4.99
C ASP A 92 19.92 4.37 -5.74
N THR A 93 19.30 4.45 -6.91
CA THR A 93 19.23 5.71 -7.68
C THR A 93 18.49 6.79 -6.89
N ALA A 94 17.45 6.43 -6.16
CA ALA A 94 16.72 7.34 -5.28
C ALA A 94 17.60 7.85 -4.13
N LEU A 95 18.36 6.98 -3.48
CA LEU A 95 19.29 7.33 -2.42
C LEU A 95 20.42 8.23 -2.94
N SER A 96 20.99 7.91 -4.10
CA SER A 96 21.98 8.78 -4.75
C SER A 96 21.39 10.15 -5.08
N PHE A 97 20.13 10.23 -5.51
CA PHE A 97 19.47 11.50 -5.77
C PHE A 97 19.21 12.30 -4.48
N ALA A 98 18.78 11.65 -3.40
CA ALA A 98 18.65 12.28 -2.08
C ALA A 98 20.01 12.78 -1.57
N GLN A 99 21.07 12.00 -1.72
CA GLN A 99 22.43 12.41 -1.35
C GLN A 99 22.93 13.58 -2.21
N ALA A 100 22.65 13.56 -3.52
CA ALA A 100 23.02 14.65 -4.43
C ALA A 100 22.28 15.97 -4.10
N LEU A 101 21.09 15.87 -3.49
CA LEU A 101 20.34 16.97 -2.91
C LEU A 101 20.77 17.35 -1.49
N GLU A 102 21.87 16.79 -0.98
CA GLU A 102 22.40 17.09 0.36
C GLU A 102 21.34 16.95 1.47
N LEU A 103 20.40 16.01 1.31
CA LEU A 103 19.32 15.85 2.28
C LEU A 103 19.88 15.38 3.63
N PRO A 104 19.56 16.05 4.74
CA PRO A 104 19.90 15.53 6.06
C PRO A 104 19.17 14.20 6.32
N PRO A 105 19.63 13.37 7.28
CA PRO A 105 19.07 12.03 7.51
C PRO A 105 17.54 11.98 7.65
N ARG A 106 16.95 12.98 8.33
CA ARG A 106 15.50 13.09 8.49
C ARG A 106 14.76 13.31 7.16
N ASP A 107 15.29 14.17 6.29
CA ASP A 107 14.68 14.45 4.99
C ASP A 107 14.95 13.32 3.99
N ALA A 108 16.10 12.64 4.09
CA ALA A 108 16.35 11.41 3.33
C ALA A 108 15.35 10.30 3.71
N CYS A 109 15.04 10.14 5.01
CA CYS A 109 13.98 9.24 5.46
C CYS A 109 12.62 9.62 4.88
N TRP A 110 12.22 10.90 4.98
CA TRP A 110 10.97 11.39 4.38
C TRP A 110 10.93 11.17 2.86
N PHE A 111 12.04 11.40 2.16
CA PHE A 111 12.14 11.21 0.71
C PHE A 111 11.85 9.76 0.32
N LEU A 112 12.38 8.80 1.07
CA LEU A 112 12.09 7.38 0.86
C LEU A 112 10.64 7.03 1.23
N THR A 113 10.19 7.38 2.44
CA THR A 113 8.92 6.87 2.95
C THR A 113 7.70 7.60 2.44
N ALA A 114 7.80 8.90 2.20
CA ALA A 114 6.69 9.73 1.73
C ALA A 114 6.79 9.98 0.22
N TRP A 115 7.92 10.51 -0.28
CA TRP A 115 8.00 10.89 -1.69
C TRP A 115 8.00 9.68 -2.64
N LEU A 116 8.72 8.61 -2.29
CA LEU A 116 8.74 7.34 -3.02
C LEU A 116 7.69 6.32 -2.55
N ASP A 117 7.00 6.57 -1.43
CA ASP A 117 6.03 5.64 -0.84
C ASP A 117 6.64 4.24 -0.55
N LYS A 118 7.90 4.21 -0.12
CA LYS A 118 8.68 3.00 0.17
C LYS A 118 8.84 2.72 1.65
N SER A 119 9.33 1.53 1.97
CA SER A 119 9.75 1.21 3.33
C SER A 119 11.13 1.82 3.62
N GLN A 120 11.41 2.12 4.88
CA GLN A 120 12.74 2.54 5.33
C GLN A 120 13.82 1.49 5.04
N GLU A 121 13.44 0.22 4.94
CA GLU A 121 14.37 -0.89 4.79
C GLU A 121 14.22 -1.58 3.42
N PHE A 122 15.31 -2.22 3.00
CA PHE A 122 15.32 -3.17 1.88
C PHE A 122 15.95 -4.46 2.39
N TYR A 123 15.24 -5.57 2.23
CA TYR A 123 15.73 -6.86 2.71
C TYR A 123 16.23 -7.71 1.55
N PRO A 124 17.47 -8.20 1.58
CA PRO A 124 17.98 -9.07 0.53
C PRO A 124 17.25 -10.42 0.53
N GLU A 125 17.42 -11.22 -0.53
CA GLU A 125 16.78 -12.54 -0.63
C GLU A 125 17.27 -13.52 0.45
N THR A 126 18.48 -13.31 0.96
CA THR A 126 19.06 -14.06 2.09
C THR A 126 19.49 -13.09 3.19
N PRO A 127 18.58 -12.69 4.09
CA PRO A 127 18.89 -11.79 5.19
C PRO A 127 19.90 -12.42 6.16
N PRO A 128 20.95 -11.68 6.58
CA PRO A 128 21.90 -12.17 7.58
C PRO A 128 21.20 -12.53 8.90
N ARG A 129 21.67 -13.56 9.60
CA ARG A 129 21.12 -13.94 10.92
C ARG A 129 21.23 -12.82 11.96
N GLN A 130 22.23 -11.96 11.82
CA GLN A 130 22.48 -10.81 12.70
C GLN A 130 21.62 -9.59 12.40
N ASP A 131 20.82 -9.61 11.32
CA ASP A 131 19.88 -8.52 11.01
C ASP A 131 18.66 -8.59 11.94
N LEU A 132 18.83 -8.04 13.15
CA LEU A 132 17.81 -8.09 14.18
C LEU A 132 16.52 -7.39 13.76
N VAL A 133 16.60 -6.31 12.98
CA VAL A 133 15.44 -5.54 12.51
C VAL A 133 14.61 -6.40 11.57
N TYR A 134 15.25 -7.05 10.59
CA TYR A 134 14.58 -7.99 9.70
C TYR A 134 13.87 -9.10 10.49
N TRP A 135 14.57 -9.79 11.39
CA TRP A 135 14.00 -10.94 12.10
C TRP A 135 12.91 -10.55 13.10
N GLN A 136 12.97 -9.36 13.69
CA GLN A 136 11.87 -8.82 14.51
C GLN A 136 10.64 -8.55 13.64
N ARG A 137 10.80 -7.87 12.50
CA ARG A 137 9.70 -7.59 11.57
C ARG A 137 9.11 -8.86 10.97
N ARG A 138 9.95 -9.82 10.58
CA ARG A 138 9.50 -11.11 10.06
C ARG A 138 8.65 -11.85 11.08
N ARG A 139 9.11 -11.95 12.33
CA ARG A 139 8.35 -12.60 13.41
C ARG A 139 7.01 -11.91 13.69
N ARG A 140 6.96 -10.57 13.63
CA ARG A 140 5.69 -9.85 13.78
C ARG A 140 4.70 -10.22 12.67
N LEU A 141 5.16 -10.27 11.41
CA LEU A 141 4.28 -10.65 10.30
C LEU A 141 3.85 -12.12 10.36
N GLU A 142 4.71 -13.02 10.83
CA GLU A 142 4.35 -14.41 11.14
C GLU A 142 3.27 -14.49 12.22
N HIS A 143 3.43 -13.72 13.29
CA HIS A 143 2.45 -13.68 14.37
C HIS A 143 1.09 -13.17 13.90
N LEU A 144 1.04 -12.08 13.13
CA LEU A 144 -0.21 -11.58 12.53
C LEU A 144 -0.89 -12.63 11.63
N ALA A 145 -0.10 -13.41 10.89
CA ALA A 145 -0.62 -14.50 10.05
C ALA A 145 -1.15 -15.67 10.89
N SER A 146 -0.47 -16.03 11.99
CA SER A 146 -0.94 -17.06 12.92
C SER A 146 -2.25 -16.66 13.60
N GLU A 147 -2.35 -15.43 14.13
CA GLU A 147 -3.58 -14.92 14.74
C GLU A 147 -4.75 -14.95 13.74
N TYR A 148 -4.50 -14.59 12.48
CA TYR A 148 -5.51 -14.71 11.42
C TYR A 148 -5.99 -16.16 11.22
N LEU A 149 -5.07 -17.13 11.20
CA LEU A 149 -5.41 -18.55 11.00
C LEU A 149 -6.15 -19.14 12.19
N GLU A 150 -5.79 -18.76 13.40
CA GLU A 150 -6.47 -19.14 14.63
C GLU A 150 -7.93 -18.68 14.57
N ARG A 151 -8.18 -17.39 14.25
CA ARG A 151 -9.54 -16.86 14.07
C ARG A 151 -10.34 -17.61 13.02
N MET A 152 -9.72 -17.95 11.89
CA MET A 152 -10.39 -18.71 10.82
C MET A 152 -10.73 -20.14 11.22
N SER A 153 -10.01 -20.70 12.19
CA SER A 153 -10.20 -22.06 12.68
C SER A 153 -11.23 -22.13 13.81
N GLU A 154 -11.22 -21.15 14.72
CA GLU A 154 -12.15 -21.06 15.85
C GLU A 154 -13.59 -20.74 15.42
N SER A 155 -13.76 -19.84 14.44
CA SER A 155 -15.07 -19.48 13.90
C SER A 155 -15.02 -19.36 12.38
N PRO A 156 -14.99 -20.49 11.65
CA PRO A 156 -14.88 -20.48 10.20
C PRO A 156 -16.04 -19.73 9.56
N PRO A 157 -15.77 -18.68 8.76
CA PRO A 157 -16.83 -18.00 8.03
C PRO A 157 -17.62 -18.96 7.14
N SER A 158 -18.92 -18.71 7.00
CA SER A 158 -19.82 -19.58 6.23
C SER A 158 -19.40 -19.77 4.77
N TYR A 159 -18.67 -18.81 4.19
CA TYR A 159 -18.12 -18.90 2.83
C TYR A 159 -16.97 -19.93 2.71
N LEU A 160 -16.36 -20.34 3.82
CA LEU A 160 -15.34 -21.41 3.86
C LEU A 160 -15.95 -22.82 3.96
N LYS A 161 -17.29 -22.95 4.10
CA LYS A 161 -17.94 -24.26 4.16
C LYS A 161 -17.62 -25.06 2.88
N GLY A 162 -16.93 -26.20 3.06
CA GLY A 162 -16.52 -27.09 1.96
C GLY A 162 -15.06 -26.95 1.54
N ILE A 163 -14.32 -25.95 2.05
CA ILE A 163 -12.87 -25.84 1.81
C ILE A 163 -12.16 -26.81 2.76
N ARG A 164 -11.61 -27.91 2.21
CA ARG A 164 -10.75 -28.83 2.98
C ARG A 164 -9.44 -28.11 3.30
N LEU A 165 -9.23 -27.78 4.58
CA LEU A 165 -7.91 -27.38 5.06
C LEU A 165 -7.00 -28.60 4.97
N LEU A 166 -5.91 -28.50 4.21
CA LEU A 166 -4.98 -29.61 4.00
C LEU A 166 -4.11 -29.82 5.24
N GLU A 167 -3.74 -31.07 5.48
CA GLU A 167 -2.67 -31.46 6.42
C GLU A 167 -1.31 -31.01 5.84
N GLY A 168 -0.94 -29.75 6.05
CA GLY A 168 0.32 -29.18 5.50
C GLY A 168 0.91 -28.02 6.30
N GLY A 169 0.37 -27.75 7.50
CA GLY A 169 0.80 -26.67 8.38
C GLY A 169 0.16 -25.29 8.08
N PRO A 170 0.53 -24.24 8.84
CA PRO A 170 -0.14 -22.94 8.80
C PRO A 170 -0.07 -22.25 7.43
N LEU A 171 1.07 -22.29 6.74
CA LEU A 171 1.27 -21.61 5.45
C LEU A 171 0.53 -22.28 4.28
N SER A 172 0.32 -23.60 4.32
CA SER A 172 -0.41 -24.31 3.26
C SER A 172 -1.89 -23.94 3.28
N ASN A 173 -2.44 -23.66 4.46
CA ASN A 173 -3.83 -23.23 4.63
C ASN A 173 -3.98 -21.70 4.50
N LEU A 174 -2.99 -20.93 4.95
CA LEU A 174 -2.98 -19.46 4.83
C LEU A 174 -3.21 -19.00 3.41
N ARG A 175 -2.52 -19.58 2.42
CA ARG A 175 -2.67 -19.16 1.03
C ARG A 175 -4.12 -19.24 0.56
N HIS A 176 -4.77 -20.38 0.80
CA HIS A 176 -6.13 -20.64 0.33
C HIS A 176 -7.13 -19.73 1.04
N LEU A 177 -7.02 -19.62 2.37
CA LEU A 177 -7.88 -18.77 3.18
C LEU A 177 -7.71 -17.29 2.84
N TYR A 178 -6.46 -16.83 2.77
CA TYR A 178 -6.12 -15.45 2.43
C TYR A 178 -6.64 -15.07 1.04
N TYR A 179 -6.52 -15.97 0.07
CA TYR A 179 -7.02 -15.75 -1.29
C TYR A 179 -8.54 -15.58 -1.34
N VAL A 180 -9.27 -16.51 -0.70
CA VAL A 180 -10.73 -16.46 -0.63
C VAL A 180 -11.19 -15.20 0.10
N ASP A 181 -10.48 -14.78 1.14
CA ASP A 181 -10.79 -13.56 1.86
C ASP A 181 -10.47 -12.30 1.03
N ALA A 182 -9.32 -12.25 0.38
CA ALA A 182 -8.93 -11.19 -0.56
C ALA A 182 -9.98 -10.94 -1.66
N LEU A 183 -10.58 -12.00 -2.19
CA LEU A 183 -11.63 -11.90 -3.21
C LEU A 183 -12.91 -11.22 -2.69
N GLN A 184 -13.17 -11.26 -1.39
CA GLN A 184 -14.36 -10.61 -0.84
C GLN A 184 -14.28 -9.08 -0.86
N TYR A 185 -13.12 -8.49 -1.15
CA TYR A 185 -12.96 -7.04 -1.23
C TYR A 185 -13.17 -6.47 -2.63
N ILE A 186 -13.25 -7.31 -3.66
CA ILE A 186 -13.41 -6.86 -5.05
C ILE A 186 -14.81 -7.16 -5.59
N CYS A 187 -15.26 -6.37 -6.56
CA CYS A 187 -16.60 -6.47 -7.12
C CYS A 187 -16.81 -7.74 -7.96
N GLN A 188 -15.75 -8.27 -8.56
CA GLN A 188 -15.85 -9.40 -9.46
C GLN A 188 -16.01 -10.70 -8.66
N GLU A 189 -17.20 -11.32 -8.78
CA GLU A 189 -17.35 -12.72 -8.39
C GLU A 189 -16.62 -13.57 -9.44
N PRO A 190 -15.64 -14.38 -9.05
CA PRO A 190 -14.96 -15.21 -10.01
C PRO A 190 -15.86 -16.33 -10.52
N SER A 191 -15.70 -16.69 -11.79
CA SER A 191 -16.40 -17.86 -12.35
C SER A 191 -16.02 -19.14 -11.59
N SER A 192 -16.89 -20.15 -11.59
CA SER A 192 -16.58 -21.47 -10.99
C SER A 192 -15.24 -22.04 -11.48
N SER A 193 -14.94 -21.89 -12.77
CA SER A 193 -13.68 -22.28 -13.41
C SER A 193 -12.44 -21.46 -12.98
N PHE A 194 -12.64 -20.26 -12.44
CA PHE A 194 -11.55 -19.42 -11.92
C PHE A 194 -11.04 -19.97 -10.59
N TRP A 195 -11.93 -20.43 -9.72
CA TRP A 195 -11.57 -21.04 -8.44
C TRP A 195 -10.64 -22.24 -8.63
N GLU A 196 -10.96 -23.13 -9.57
CA GLU A 196 -10.14 -24.30 -9.89
C GLU A 196 -8.77 -23.94 -10.45
N LYS A 197 -8.64 -22.85 -11.22
CA LYS A 197 -7.35 -22.45 -11.82
C LYS A 197 -6.46 -21.67 -10.86
N HIS A 198 -7.04 -20.87 -9.96
CA HIS A 198 -6.28 -19.85 -9.22
C HIS A 198 -5.97 -20.21 -7.76
N ILE A 199 -6.75 -21.10 -7.13
CA ILE A 199 -6.38 -21.72 -5.84
C ILE A 199 -5.01 -22.41 -5.93
N TYR A 200 -4.64 -22.88 -7.13
CA TYR A 200 -3.34 -23.51 -7.43
C TYR A 200 -2.35 -22.59 -8.17
N SER A 201 -2.63 -21.29 -8.33
CA SER A 201 -1.74 -20.38 -9.08
C SER A 201 -0.41 -20.19 -8.35
N ILE A 202 0.65 -20.67 -8.99
CA ILE A 202 2.04 -20.57 -8.50
C ILE A 202 2.47 -19.09 -8.39
N ARG A 203 1.96 -18.20 -9.24
CA ARG A 203 2.33 -16.77 -9.22
C ARG A 203 1.86 -16.07 -7.96
N TYR A 204 0.64 -16.35 -7.52
CA TYR A 204 0.10 -15.79 -6.28
C TYR A 204 0.81 -16.34 -5.04
N ASP A 205 1.11 -17.64 -5.06
CA ASP A 205 1.89 -18.30 -4.01
C ASP A 205 3.26 -17.63 -3.84
N MET A 206 3.95 -17.33 -4.94
CA MET A 206 5.24 -16.63 -4.89
C MET A 206 5.11 -15.19 -4.39
N GLU A 207 4.10 -14.43 -4.82
CA GLU A 207 3.88 -13.05 -4.35
C GLU A 207 3.58 -13.01 -2.85
N LEU A 208 2.62 -13.82 -2.38
CA LEU A 208 2.26 -13.89 -0.97
C LEU A 208 3.43 -14.39 -0.12
N LYS A 209 4.14 -15.45 -0.53
CA LYS A 209 5.32 -15.93 0.20
C LYS A 209 6.43 -14.89 0.26
N ARG A 210 6.68 -14.15 -0.83
CA ARG A 210 7.71 -13.10 -0.87
C ARG A 210 7.36 -11.95 0.07
N SER A 211 6.11 -11.48 0.04
CA SER A 211 5.62 -10.42 0.94
C SER A 211 5.65 -10.86 2.40
N LEU A 212 5.21 -12.08 2.71
CA LEU A 212 5.25 -12.61 4.07
C LEU A 212 6.69 -12.73 4.59
N LYS A 213 7.63 -13.18 3.74
CA LYS A 213 9.05 -13.21 4.08
C LYS A 213 9.73 -11.83 4.10
N LEU A 214 9.00 -10.76 3.79
CA LEU A 214 9.50 -9.39 3.67
C LEU A 214 10.70 -9.27 2.72
N LEU A 215 10.79 -10.08 1.66
CA LEU A 215 11.98 -10.11 0.80
C LEU A 215 11.92 -9.06 -0.32
N GLY A 216 12.97 -8.26 -0.42
CA GLY A 216 13.11 -7.16 -1.36
C GLY A 216 12.39 -5.90 -0.90
N GLU A 217 11.94 -5.11 -1.88
CA GLU A 217 11.11 -3.94 -1.65
C GLU A 217 9.64 -4.35 -1.69
N ILE A 218 8.96 -4.29 -0.55
CA ILE A 218 7.51 -4.50 -0.48
C ILE A 218 6.81 -3.14 -0.59
N PRO A 219 6.00 -2.89 -1.63
CA PRO A 219 5.28 -1.62 -1.77
C PRO A 219 4.37 -1.35 -0.56
N ARG A 220 4.30 -0.10 -0.10
CA ARG A 220 3.45 0.29 1.05
C ARG A 220 1.99 -0.09 0.83
N ARG A 221 1.48 0.14 -0.39
CA ARG A 221 0.15 -0.30 -0.83
C ARG A 221 -0.10 -1.80 -0.59
N THR A 222 0.89 -2.64 -0.89
CA THR A 222 0.83 -4.09 -0.68
C THR A 222 0.83 -4.43 0.80
N MET A 223 1.67 -3.78 1.60
CA MET A 223 1.69 -3.95 3.05
C MET A 223 0.34 -3.58 3.68
N ILE A 224 -0.22 -2.40 3.35
CA ILE A 224 -1.55 -1.96 3.82
C ILE A 224 -2.61 -3.02 3.53
N ARG A 225 -2.60 -3.59 2.32
CA ARG A 225 -3.54 -4.63 1.93
C ARG A 225 -3.43 -5.87 2.82
N HIS A 226 -2.20 -6.34 3.06
CA HIS A 226 -1.96 -7.46 3.96
C HIS A 226 -2.45 -7.15 5.39
N LEU A 227 -2.14 -5.96 5.91
CA LEU A 227 -2.56 -5.53 7.24
C LEU A 227 -4.10 -5.45 7.37
N ILE A 228 -4.81 -5.03 6.33
CA ILE A 228 -6.28 -5.03 6.35
C ILE A 228 -6.83 -6.46 6.49
N ILE A 229 -6.34 -7.40 5.66
CA ILE A 229 -6.85 -8.77 5.66
C ILE A 229 -6.48 -9.49 6.97
N LEU A 230 -5.22 -9.36 7.40
CA LEU A 230 -4.72 -10.01 8.61
C LEU A 230 -5.22 -9.36 9.89
N GLY A 231 -5.65 -8.09 9.85
CA GLY A 231 -6.06 -7.35 11.03
C GLY A 231 -7.57 -7.35 11.30
N LEU A 232 -8.41 -7.83 10.37
CA LEU A 232 -9.85 -7.96 10.65
C LEU A 232 -10.12 -9.08 11.68
N PRO A 233 -11.10 -8.89 12.60
CA PRO A 233 -12.01 -7.73 12.75
C PRO A 233 -11.47 -6.61 13.69
N ASP A 234 -10.23 -6.71 14.12
CA ASP A 234 -9.67 -5.84 15.16
C ASP A 234 -9.05 -4.54 14.62
N LEU A 235 -9.23 -4.28 13.32
CA LEU A 235 -8.76 -3.05 12.68
C LEU A 235 -9.20 -1.80 13.44
N SER A 236 -8.24 -0.89 13.58
CA SER A 236 -8.41 0.50 13.97
C SER A 236 -7.34 1.35 13.29
N THR A 237 -7.55 2.66 13.28
CA THR A 237 -6.53 3.61 12.79
C THR A 237 -5.24 3.53 13.61
N ALA A 238 -5.36 3.41 14.94
CA ALA A 238 -4.22 3.29 15.83
C ALA A 238 -3.41 2.01 15.53
N TRP A 239 -4.08 0.88 15.43
CA TRP A 239 -3.44 -0.40 15.10
C TRP A 239 -2.75 -0.36 13.73
N MET A 240 -3.41 0.20 12.70
CA MET A 240 -2.82 0.32 11.36
C MET A 240 -1.55 1.17 11.38
N ASN A 241 -1.58 2.32 12.08
CA ASN A 241 -0.43 3.21 12.18
C ASN A 241 0.73 2.59 12.97
N GLU A 242 0.42 1.83 14.03
CA GLU A 242 1.40 1.07 14.78
C GLU A 242 2.10 0.04 13.87
N GLN A 243 1.33 -0.76 13.14
CA GLN A 243 1.89 -1.77 12.23
C GLN A 243 2.71 -1.12 11.11
N LEU A 244 2.20 -0.07 10.45
CA LEU A 244 2.94 0.64 9.40
C LEU A 244 4.27 1.18 9.91
N SER A 245 4.28 1.84 11.07
CA SER A 245 5.50 2.35 11.69
C SER A 245 6.48 1.23 12.02
N PHE A 246 5.96 0.15 12.61
CA PHE A 246 6.77 -1.01 12.99
C PHE A 246 7.46 -1.65 11.78
N PHE A 247 6.78 -1.74 10.63
CA PHE A 247 7.34 -2.25 9.38
C PHE A 247 8.19 -1.22 8.62
N GLY A 248 8.34 0.01 9.13
CA GLY A 248 9.19 1.05 8.54
C GLY A 248 8.52 1.86 7.44
N TYR A 249 7.18 1.92 7.43
CA TYR A 249 6.40 2.76 6.52
C TYR A 249 5.91 4.03 7.22
N LEU A 250 5.52 5.02 6.43
CA LEU A 250 4.83 6.20 6.96
C LEU A 250 3.45 5.79 7.52
N PRO A 251 3.07 6.26 8.73
CA PRO A 251 1.69 6.16 9.23
C PRO A 251 0.68 6.78 8.25
N LEU A 252 -0.60 6.45 8.40
CA LEU A 252 -1.66 7.04 7.59
C LEU A 252 -1.81 8.53 7.90
N THR A 253 -1.73 9.37 6.88
CA THR A 253 -2.06 10.80 6.98
C THR A 253 -2.96 11.25 5.82
N PRO A 254 -3.92 12.16 6.05
CA PRO A 254 -4.87 12.56 5.00
C PRO A 254 -4.22 13.34 3.84
N GLU A 255 -3.01 13.86 4.01
CA GLU A 255 -2.26 14.59 2.99
C GLU A 255 -1.37 13.69 2.14
N HIS A 256 -0.99 12.51 2.63
CA HIS A 256 -0.05 11.63 1.92
C HIS A 256 -0.63 11.11 0.61
N THR A 257 0.19 11.11 -0.43
CA THR A 257 -0.13 10.52 -1.72
C THR A 257 0.83 9.39 -2.08
N LEU A 258 0.27 8.35 -2.71
CA LEU A 258 1.08 7.34 -3.37
C LEU A 258 1.83 7.98 -4.56
N THR A 259 2.78 7.26 -5.15
CA THR A 259 3.61 7.83 -6.23
C THR A 259 2.82 8.32 -7.45
N GLY A 260 1.63 7.75 -7.69
CA GLY A 260 0.72 8.16 -8.77
C GLY A 260 -0.24 9.31 -8.40
N GLY A 261 -0.13 9.86 -7.18
CA GLY A 261 -0.95 10.95 -6.67
C GLY A 261 -2.24 10.53 -5.98
N GLU A 262 -2.47 9.23 -5.79
CA GLU A 262 -3.67 8.71 -5.14
C GLU A 262 -3.65 9.01 -3.63
N TYR A 263 -4.71 9.66 -3.13
CA TYR A 263 -4.94 9.91 -1.70
C TYR A 263 -5.53 8.66 -1.01
N LEU A 264 -4.78 7.55 -1.04
CA LEU A 264 -5.22 6.29 -0.44
C LEU A 264 -5.42 6.43 1.08
N ASP A 265 -4.46 7.06 1.76
CA ASP A 265 -4.49 7.20 3.22
C ASP A 265 -5.73 7.95 3.70
N ARG A 266 -6.08 9.06 3.04
CA ARG A 266 -7.30 9.81 3.32
C ARG A 266 -8.56 8.94 3.22
N LEU A 267 -8.65 8.14 2.16
CA LEU A 267 -9.77 7.23 1.97
C LEU A 267 -9.81 6.16 3.07
N LEU A 268 -8.66 5.56 3.41
CA LEU A 268 -8.54 4.55 4.46
C LEU A 268 -8.92 5.08 5.84
N LEU A 269 -8.44 6.28 6.19
CA LEU A 269 -8.79 6.94 7.46
C LEU A 269 -10.31 7.11 7.59
N GLY A 270 -10.99 7.53 6.52
CA GLY A 270 -12.46 7.66 6.52
C GLY A 270 -13.18 6.31 6.64
N ILE A 271 -12.67 5.27 5.99
CA ILE A 271 -13.23 3.90 6.09
C ILE A 271 -13.04 3.34 7.50
N LEU A 272 -11.83 3.44 8.06
CA LEU A 272 -11.52 2.94 9.40
C LEU A 272 -12.33 3.67 10.48
N ALA A 273 -12.50 4.99 10.36
CA ALA A 273 -13.33 5.74 11.29
C ALA A 273 -14.80 5.27 11.30
N LEU A 274 -15.40 5.06 10.13
CA LEU A 274 -16.77 4.53 10.02
C LEU A 274 -16.86 3.07 10.46
N TYR A 275 -15.84 2.27 10.16
CA TYR A 275 -15.76 0.88 10.61
C TYR A 275 -15.78 0.78 12.14
N GLU A 276 -14.95 1.58 12.82
CA GLU A 276 -14.88 1.61 14.28
C GLU A 276 -16.20 2.11 14.91
N GLU A 277 -16.84 3.11 14.29
CA GLU A 277 -18.16 3.60 14.72
C GLU A 277 -19.23 2.48 14.64
N LEU A 278 -19.27 1.76 13.52
CA LEU A 278 -20.21 0.65 13.32
C LEU A 278 -19.89 -0.53 14.22
N LYS A 279 -18.61 -0.84 14.44
CA LYS A 279 -18.16 -1.90 15.35
C LYS A 279 -18.66 -1.65 16.77
N ARG A 280 -18.61 -0.39 17.23
CA ARG A 280 -19.11 0.02 18.55
C ARG A 280 -20.64 -0.05 18.66
N LYS A 281 -21.36 0.33 17.60
CA LYS A 281 -22.83 0.41 17.59
C LYS A 281 -23.51 -0.95 17.39
N ASN A 282 -23.01 -1.74 16.45
CA ASN A 282 -23.70 -2.92 15.93
C ASN A 282 -22.91 -4.22 16.15
N GLY A 283 -21.73 -4.14 16.77
CA GLY A 283 -20.85 -5.28 16.98
C GLY A 283 -19.89 -5.58 15.80
N PRO A 284 -18.89 -6.45 16.03
CA PRO A 284 -17.81 -6.70 15.09
C PRO A 284 -18.27 -7.37 13.79
N ASP A 285 -19.24 -8.29 13.84
CA ASP A 285 -19.69 -9.01 12.64
C ASP A 285 -20.44 -8.13 11.65
N CYS A 286 -21.37 -7.29 12.14
CA CYS A 286 -22.08 -6.33 11.32
C CYS A 286 -21.11 -5.32 10.69
N ALA A 287 -20.15 -4.82 11.47
CA ALA A 287 -19.14 -3.91 10.96
C ALA A 287 -18.25 -4.57 9.90
N ARG A 288 -17.86 -5.84 10.10
CA ARG A 288 -17.06 -6.61 9.14
C ARG A 288 -17.79 -6.77 7.81
N LEU A 289 -19.07 -7.15 7.83
CA LEU A 289 -19.89 -7.29 6.63
C LEU A 289 -20.03 -5.95 5.88
N TRP A 290 -20.28 -4.86 6.62
CA TRP A 290 -20.30 -3.52 6.06
C TRP A 290 -18.96 -3.14 5.40
N PHE A 291 -17.84 -3.45 6.06
CA PHE A 291 -16.49 -3.15 5.57
C PHE A 291 -16.24 -3.83 4.23
N LEU A 292 -16.47 -5.14 4.15
CA LEU A 292 -16.34 -5.91 2.91
C LEU A 292 -17.23 -5.36 1.79
N ASN A 293 -18.51 -5.11 2.08
CA ASN A 293 -19.44 -4.56 1.10
C ASN A 293 -19.06 -3.15 0.64
N SER A 294 -18.47 -2.33 1.52
CA SER A 294 -17.98 -1.00 1.19
C SER A 294 -16.79 -1.06 0.24
N TYR A 295 -15.85 -1.98 0.45
CA TYR A 295 -14.74 -2.21 -0.48
C TYR A 295 -15.21 -2.70 -1.84
N ARG A 296 -16.16 -3.65 -1.90
CA ARG A 296 -16.73 -4.10 -3.18
C ARG A 296 -17.37 -2.95 -3.95
N LYS A 297 -18.19 -2.12 -3.28
CA LYS A 297 -18.83 -0.95 -3.89
C LYS A 297 -17.80 0.09 -4.35
N LEU A 298 -16.74 0.33 -3.57
CA LEU A 298 -15.62 1.19 -3.97
C LEU A 298 -14.90 0.65 -5.20
N ASP A 299 -14.63 -0.66 -5.25
CA ASP A 299 -14.00 -1.30 -6.39
C ASP A 299 -14.85 -1.13 -7.66
N THR A 300 -16.17 -1.39 -7.59
CA THR A 300 -17.11 -1.12 -8.69
C THR A 300 -17.07 0.35 -9.11
N TYR A 301 -17.06 1.26 -8.13
CA TYR A 301 -17.05 2.69 -8.37
C TYR A 301 -15.78 3.11 -9.11
N PHE A 302 -14.61 2.65 -8.69
CA PHE A 302 -13.34 2.96 -9.35
C PHE A 302 -13.26 2.37 -10.76
N ILE A 303 -13.76 1.15 -10.99
CA ILE A 303 -13.87 0.58 -12.35
C ILE A 303 -14.72 1.48 -13.25
N LYS A 304 -15.94 1.82 -12.81
CA LYS A 304 -16.87 2.64 -13.60
C LYS A 304 -16.32 4.02 -13.95
N ASN A 305 -15.47 4.58 -13.09
CA ASN A 305 -14.83 5.88 -13.29
C ASN A 305 -13.42 5.78 -13.91
N GLN A 306 -12.99 4.58 -14.35
CA GLN A 306 -11.67 4.33 -14.93
C GLN A 306 -10.50 4.76 -14.03
N LYS A 307 -10.66 4.58 -12.71
CA LYS A 307 -9.66 4.91 -11.67
C LYS A 307 -9.00 3.66 -11.11
N ASN A 308 -8.41 2.85 -11.99
CA ASN A 308 -7.74 1.59 -11.62
C ASN A 308 -6.62 1.79 -10.60
N CYS A 309 -5.96 2.94 -10.63
CA CYS A 309 -4.89 3.28 -9.70
C CYS A 309 -5.35 3.36 -8.23
N PHE A 310 -6.65 3.60 -7.96
CA PHE A 310 -7.25 3.57 -6.61
C PHE A 310 -7.72 2.19 -6.15
N ARG A 311 -7.73 1.17 -7.02
CA ARG A 311 -8.18 -0.21 -6.72
C ARG A 311 -7.13 -0.97 -5.91
N PHE A 312 -6.81 -0.48 -4.72
CA PHE A 312 -5.67 -1.00 -3.96
C PHE A 312 -5.93 -2.38 -3.33
N MET A 313 -7.17 -2.87 -3.22
CA MET A 313 -7.48 -4.24 -2.79
C MET A 313 -7.44 -5.25 -3.95
N TYR A 314 -7.35 -4.78 -5.19
CA TYR A 314 -7.25 -5.64 -6.37
C TYR A 314 -5.84 -6.22 -6.52
N PHE A 315 -5.74 -7.54 -6.66
CA PHE A 315 -4.48 -8.23 -6.95
C PHE A 315 -4.41 -8.50 -8.45
N LYS A 316 -3.30 -8.12 -9.09
CA LYS A 316 -3.08 -8.38 -10.52
C LYS A 316 -3.03 -9.88 -10.84
N SER A 317 -2.63 -10.69 -9.87
CA SER A 317 -2.66 -12.15 -9.95
C SER A 317 -4.07 -12.77 -10.04
N LEU A 318 -5.12 -11.94 -9.95
CA LEU A 318 -6.52 -12.33 -10.12
C LEU A 318 -7.02 -12.09 -11.56
N GLU A 319 -6.12 -11.69 -12.48
CA GLU A 319 -6.35 -11.63 -13.94
C GLU A 319 -5.96 -12.96 -14.59
#